data_AF-A0A0V1KD08-F1
#
_entry.id   AF-A0A0V1KD08-F1
#
_cell.length_a   1.000
_cell.length_b   1.000
_cell.length_c   1.000
_cell.angle_alpha   90.00
_cell.angle_beta   90.00
_cell.angle_gamma   90.00
#
_symmetry.space_group_name_H-M   'P 1'
#
loop_
_entity.id
_entity.type
_entity.pdbx_description
1 polymer ?
#
loop_
_entity_poly.entity_id
_entity_poly.type
_entity_poly.pdbx_seq_one_letter_code
_entity_poly.pdbx_strand_id
1 'polypeptide(L)'
;MNVSDTAERKLKENFKVQCMNNTERLLDIIFLSVEEIFDVIRDVHLATSYGDPGRILHKVKKKYANVIRLAVKAFIELCESCQRKQKTTNRKRLVVKPIIYLTMLRCYLKDNPDVPWSDALKFV
;
A
#
# COMPACT_ATOMS: atom_id res chain seq x y z
N MET A 1 23.70 40.81 -7.50
CA MET A 1 22.26 40.49 -7.47
C MET A 1 22.11 39.11 -8.06
N ASN A 2 21.75 38.12 -7.24
CA ASN A 2 21.77 36.70 -7.61
C ASN A 2 20.50 36.31 -8.37
N VAL A 3 20.69 35.62 -9.50
CA VAL A 3 19.64 35.22 -10.45
C VAL A 3 18.62 34.23 -9.83
N SER A 4 19.03 33.51 -8.78
CA SER A 4 18.20 32.59 -7.98
C SER A 4 17.01 33.27 -7.30
N ASP A 5 17.19 34.50 -6.82
CA ASP A 5 16.19 35.20 -6.00
C ASP A 5 15.00 35.71 -6.83
N THR A 6 15.18 35.79 -8.15
CA THR A 6 14.17 36.19 -9.13
C THR A 6 13.22 35.05 -9.51
N ALA A 7 13.72 33.80 -9.50
CA ALA A 7 12.90 32.63 -9.81
C ALA A 7 11.92 32.30 -8.67
N GLU A 8 12.38 32.44 -7.43
CA GLU A 8 11.55 32.26 -6.23
C GLU A 8 10.46 33.34 -6.11
N ARG A 9 10.76 34.58 -6.51
CA ARG A 9 9.76 35.67 -6.57
C ARG A 9 8.69 35.43 -7.64
N LYS A 10 9.08 34.96 -8.83
CA LYS A 10 8.14 34.66 -9.93
C LYS A 10 7.23 33.47 -9.67
N LEU A 11 7.65 32.50 -8.84
CA LEU A 11 6.81 31.40 -8.39
C LEU A 11 5.78 31.85 -7.34
N LYS A 12 6.18 32.76 -6.44
CA LYS A 12 5.30 33.35 -5.41
C LYS A 12 4.24 34.31 -5.96
N GLU A 13 4.50 34.97 -7.09
CA GLU A 13 3.52 35.90 -7.71
C GLU A 13 2.49 35.20 -8.61
N ASN A 14 2.81 34.02 -9.19
CA ASN A 14 1.91 33.31 -10.10
C ASN A 14 1.03 32.25 -9.41
N PHE A 15 1.47 31.69 -8.29
CA PHE A 15 0.62 30.88 -7.42
C PHE A 15 0.46 31.64 -6.12
N LYS A 16 -0.79 31.93 -5.74
CA LYS A 16 -1.14 32.55 -4.47
C LYS A 16 -0.79 31.58 -3.31
N VAL A 17 0.50 31.42 -3.03
CA VAL A 17 1.00 30.66 -1.87
C VAL A 17 0.82 31.56 -0.66
N GLN A 18 -0.38 31.54 -0.11
CA GLN A 18 -0.65 32.15 1.18
C GLN A 18 -0.25 31.17 2.28
N CYS A 19 0.88 31.46 2.92
CA CYS A 19 1.09 31.00 4.28
C CYS A 19 0.05 31.71 5.18
N MET A 20 -0.82 30.90 5.77
CA MET A 20 -1.87 31.12 6.77
C MET A 20 -2.39 32.57 6.98
N ASN A 21 -3.70 32.75 6.69
CA ASN A 21 -4.75 33.40 7.50
C ASN A 21 -5.77 34.13 6.59
N ASN A 22 -7.06 33.92 6.86
CA ASN A 22 -8.27 34.48 6.24
C ASN A 22 -8.88 33.76 5.01
N THR A 23 -9.81 32.87 5.35
CA THR A 23 -11.09 32.53 4.71
C THR A 23 -11.49 33.31 3.46
N GLU A 24 -11.62 32.60 2.33
CA GLU A 24 -12.86 32.51 1.54
C GLU A 24 -12.73 31.43 0.42
N ARG A 25 -12.96 30.17 0.83
CA ARG A 25 -13.68 29.09 0.12
C ARG A 25 -13.52 28.85 -1.39
N LEU A 26 -12.41 29.20 -2.07
CA LEU A 26 -12.28 28.88 -3.50
C LEU A 26 -11.05 28.10 -3.96
N LEU A 27 -9.97 27.95 -3.18
CA LEU A 27 -8.92 26.95 -3.45
C LEU A 27 -8.20 26.54 -2.15
N ASP A 28 -8.79 25.62 -1.37
CA ASP A 28 -8.21 25.08 -0.11
C ASP A 28 -7.06 24.09 -0.37
N ILE A 29 -6.22 24.35 -1.37
CA ILE A 29 -5.10 23.49 -1.74
C ILE A 29 -3.83 24.05 -1.11
N ILE A 30 -3.30 23.33 -0.11
CA ILE A 30 -2.11 23.72 0.62
C ILE A 30 -0.87 23.09 -0.03
N PHE A 31 0.20 23.88 -0.15
CA PHE A 31 1.52 23.40 -0.53
C PHE A 31 2.38 23.25 0.72
N LEU A 32 2.99 22.07 0.86
CA LEU A 32 3.87 21.74 1.98
C LEU A 32 5.34 21.90 1.58
N SER A 33 6.21 22.20 2.53
CA SER A 33 7.65 21.98 2.36
C SER A 33 7.98 20.48 2.31
N VAL A 34 9.18 20.12 1.83
CA VAL A 34 9.60 18.71 1.71
C VAL A 34 9.60 17.99 3.06
N GLU A 35 9.96 18.70 4.13
CA GLU A 35 9.99 18.17 5.50
C GLU A 35 8.57 17.92 6.02
N GLU A 36 7.64 18.86 5.80
CA GLU A 36 6.24 18.74 6.23
C GLU A 36 5.47 17.63 5.49
N ILE A 37 5.86 17.29 4.25
CA ILE A 37 5.26 16.18 3.51
C ILE A 37 5.40 14.87 4.30
N PHE A 38 6.56 14.64 4.92
CA PHE A 38 6.79 13.42 5.69
C PHE A 38 5.87 13.35 6.91
N ASP A 39 5.75 14.45 7.65
CA ASP A 39 4.91 14.53 8.85
C ASP A 39 3.44 14.32 8.51
N VAL A 40 2.93 14.96 7.46
CA VAL A 40 1.55 14.79 7.00
C VAL A 40 1.26 13.35 6.58
N ILE A 41 2.18 12.71 5.84
CA ILE A 41 2.01 11.31 5.46
C ILE A 41 1.99 10.42 6.70
N ARG A 42 2.89 10.66 7.67
CA ARG A 42 2.96 9.91 8.93
C ARG A 42 1.66 10.03 9.73
N ASP A 43 1.13 11.23 9.88
CA ASP A 43 -0.10 11.48 10.65
C ASP A 43 -1.30 10.78 10.00
N VAL A 44 -1.45 10.90 8.68
CA VAL A 44 -2.54 10.22 7.95
C VAL A 44 -2.36 8.70 7.99
N HIS A 45 -1.12 8.21 7.94
CA HIS A 45 -0.81 6.80 8.04
C HIS A 45 -1.21 6.21 9.39
N LEU A 46 -0.91 6.90 10.49
CA LEU A 46 -1.33 6.51 11.84
C LEU A 46 -2.85 6.60 12.00
N ALA A 47 -3.48 7.68 11.51
CA ALA A 47 -4.93 7.87 11.56
C ALA A 47 -5.72 6.87 10.68
N THR A 48 -5.08 6.22 9.71
CA THR A 48 -5.69 5.18 8.87
C THR A 48 -5.37 3.77 9.35
N SER A 49 -4.79 3.61 10.53
CA SER A 49 -4.39 2.32 11.10
C SER A 49 -3.50 1.51 10.15
N TYR A 50 -2.44 2.14 9.62
CA TYR A 50 -1.53 1.51 8.66
C TYR A 50 -2.23 1.09 7.36
N GLY A 51 -3.06 2.00 6.83
CA GLY A 51 -3.84 1.78 5.62
C GLY A 51 -3.00 1.62 4.35
N ASP A 52 -3.64 1.18 3.28
CA ASP A 52 -3.00 1.06 1.98
C ASP A 52 -2.55 2.42 1.40
N PRO A 53 -1.54 2.44 0.51
CA PRO A 53 -1.06 3.67 -0.12
C PRO A 53 -2.16 4.47 -0.85
N GLY A 54 -3.18 3.79 -1.37
CA GLY A 54 -4.29 4.42 -2.08
C GLY A 54 -5.18 5.24 -1.15
N ARG A 55 -5.55 4.68 0.02
CA ARG A 55 -6.33 5.36 1.05
C ARG A 55 -5.61 6.58 1.61
N ILE A 56 -4.30 6.44 1.87
CA ILE A 56 -3.49 7.56 2.37
C ILE A 56 -3.44 8.67 1.32
N LEU A 57 -3.13 8.33 0.06
CA LEU A 57 -3.09 9.30 -1.03
C LEU A 57 -4.44 9.99 -1.23
N HIS A 58 -5.55 9.26 -1.17
CA HIS A 58 -6.89 9.82 -1.32
C HIS A 58 -7.23 10.82 -0.20
N LYS A 59 -6.81 10.54 1.06
CA LYS A 59 -7.00 11.48 2.17
C LYS A 59 -6.13 12.73 2.03
N VAL A 60 -4.86 12.55 1.66
CA VAL A 60 -3.90 13.67 1.54
C VAL A 60 -4.27 14.58 0.36
N LYS A 61 -4.63 14.02 -0.80
CA LYS A 61 -5.00 14.80 -2.00
C LYS A 61 -6.25 15.66 -1.87
N LYS A 62 -7.07 15.46 -0.83
CA LYS A 62 -8.21 16.35 -0.53
C LYS A 62 -7.76 17.72 -0.02
N LYS A 63 -6.55 17.82 0.54
CA LYS A 63 -6.05 19.02 1.22
C LYS A 63 -4.72 19.53 0.65
N TYR A 64 -3.90 18.65 0.07
CA TYR A 64 -2.55 18.97 -0.39
C TYR A 64 -2.31 18.57 -1.85
N ALA A 65 -1.76 19.47 -2.66
CA ALA A 65 -1.48 19.19 -4.08
C ALA A 65 -0.13 18.53 -4.32
N ASN A 66 0.88 18.85 -3.52
CA ASN A 66 2.27 18.48 -3.76
C ASN A 66 2.66 17.08 -3.24
N VAL A 67 1.72 16.37 -2.60
CA VAL A 67 1.98 14.98 -2.17
C VAL A 67 1.73 14.01 -3.31
N ILE A 68 2.82 13.45 -3.83
CA ILE A 68 2.79 12.48 -4.92
C ILE A 68 2.69 11.05 -4.40
N ARG A 69 2.14 10.16 -5.23
CA ARG A 69 2.00 8.72 -4.92
C ARG A 69 3.33 8.05 -4.58
N LEU A 70 4.43 8.48 -5.21
CA LEU A 70 5.76 7.93 -4.96
C LEU A 70 6.23 8.22 -3.53
N ALA A 71 5.99 9.43 -3.01
CA ALA A 71 6.33 9.78 -1.64
C ALA A 71 5.58 8.91 -0.62
N VAL A 72 4.27 8.72 -0.84
CA VAL A 72 3.44 7.84 0.01
C VAL A 72 3.92 6.39 -0.04
N LYS A 73 4.25 5.87 -1.23
CA LYS A 73 4.78 4.51 -1.38
C LYS A 73 6.12 4.34 -0.66
N ALA A 74 7.06 5.25 -0.89
CA ALA A 74 8.37 5.23 -0.24
C ALA A 74 8.24 5.25 1.28
N PHE A 75 7.34 6.08 1.83
CA PHE A 75 7.06 6.10 3.26
C PHE A 75 6.59 4.72 3.78
N ILE A 76 5.63 4.08 3.10
CA ILE A 76 5.07 2.79 3.54
C ILE A 76 6.11 1.66 3.42
N GLU A 77 6.96 1.70 2.40
CA GLU A 77 8.07 0.77 2.23
C GLU A 77 9.11 0.91 3.34
N LEU A 78 9.29 2.11 3.90
CA LEU A 78 10.22 2.38 5.00
C LEU A 78 9.60 2.18 6.39
N CYS A 79 8.27 2.20 6.51
CA CYS A 79 7.58 2.00 7.79
C CYS A 79 7.82 0.59 8.34
N GLU A 80 8.40 0.49 9.53
CA GLU A 80 8.72 -0.80 10.16
C GLU A 80 7.51 -1.73 10.31
N SER A 81 6.38 -1.20 10.76
CA SER A 81 5.14 -1.98 10.95
C SER A 81 4.66 -2.58 9.63
N CYS A 82 4.69 -1.79 8.56
CA CYS A 82 4.33 -2.24 7.22
C CYS A 82 5.34 -3.23 6.65
N GLN A 83 6.64 -2.99 6.83
CA GLN A 83 7.70 -3.90 6.41
C GLN A 83 7.58 -5.27 7.09
N ARG A 84 7.36 -5.30 8.41
CA ARG A 84 7.18 -6.55 9.16
C ARG A 84 6.00 -7.35 8.61
N LYS A 85 4.85 -6.68 8.39
CA LYS A 85 3.66 -7.31 7.77
C LYS A 85 3.99 -7.89 6.39
N GLN A 86 4.63 -7.12 5.51
CA GLN A 86 5.00 -7.58 4.17
C GLN A 86 5.97 -8.77 4.20
N LYS A 87 6.99 -8.73 5.07
CA LYS A 87 7.95 -9.84 5.25
C LYS A 87 7.25 -11.11 5.74
N THR A 88 6.25 -10.98 6.62
CA THR A 88 5.46 -12.14 7.07
C THR A 88 4.56 -12.71 5.97
N THR A 89 3.91 -11.86 5.17
CA THR A 89 3.04 -12.30 4.06
C THR A 89 3.83 -12.89 2.89
N ASN A 90 5.04 -12.40 2.63
CA ASN A 90 5.90 -12.91 1.55
C ASN A 90 6.57 -14.25 1.88
N ARG A 91 6.48 -14.75 3.13
CA ARG A 91 6.70 -16.18 3.41
C ARG A 91 5.48 -16.96 2.89
N LYS A 92 5.36 -17.05 1.57
CA LYS A 92 4.40 -17.94 0.91
C LYS A 92 4.64 -19.34 1.48
N ARG A 93 3.71 -19.84 2.29
CA ARG A 93 3.69 -21.26 2.64
C ARG A 93 3.57 -22.01 1.31
N LEU A 94 4.46 -22.96 1.06
CA LEU A 94 4.26 -23.94 0.01
C LEU A 94 2.95 -24.65 0.30
N VAL A 95 1.88 -24.25 -0.38
CA VAL A 95 0.64 -24.99 -0.38
C VAL A 95 0.87 -26.15 -1.32
N VAL A 96 1.31 -27.29 -0.76
CA VAL A 96 1.35 -28.55 -1.50
C VAL A 96 -0.10 -28.91 -1.78
N LYS A 97 -0.52 -28.69 -3.03
CA LYS A 97 -1.80 -29.18 -3.50
C LYS A 97 -1.72 -30.71 -3.46
N PRO A 98 -2.61 -31.42 -2.76
CA PRO A 98 -2.59 -32.87 -2.78
C PRO A 98 -2.72 -33.32 -4.23
N ILE A 99 -1.88 -34.29 -4.62
CA ILE A 99 -1.95 -34.92 -5.94
C ILE A 99 -3.39 -35.43 -6.08
N ILE A 100 -4.11 -34.95 -7.09
CA ILE A 100 -5.56 -35.17 -7.28
C ILE A 100 -5.90 -36.67 -7.16
N TYR A 101 -5.00 -37.52 -7.66
CA TYR A 101 -5.07 -38.96 -7.55
C TYR A 101 -5.19 -39.49 -6.11
N LEU A 102 -4.41 -38.97 -5.16
CA LEU A 102 -4.50 -39.39 -3.74
C LEU A 102 -5.84 -38.99 -3.10
N THR A 103 -6.45 -37.92 -3.60
CA THR A 103 -7.78 -37.50 -3.15
C THR A 103 -8.86 -38.43 -3.69
N MET A 104 -8.76 -38.80 -4.97
CA MET A 104 -9.67 -39.76 -5.61
C MET A 104 -9.54 -41.16 -5.02
N LEU A 105 -8.32 -41.64 -4.78
CA LEU A 105 -8.05 -42.95 -4.18
C LEU A 105 -8.67 -43.06 -2.77
N ARG A 106 -8.54 -42.01 -1.97
CA ARG A 106 -9.13 -41.94 -0.64
C ARG A 106 -10.66 -41.98 -0.65
N CYS A 107 -11.31 -41.34 -1.63
CA CYS A 107 -12.77 -41.44 -1.78
C CYS A 107 -13.17 -42.85 -2.25
N TYR A 108 -12.48 -43.39 -3.25
CA TYR A 108 -12.76 -44.72 -3.80
C TYR A 108 -12.63 -45.84 -2.75
N LEU A 109 -11.58 -45.81 -1.92
CA LEU A 109 -11.36 -46.76 -0.82
C LEU A 109 -12.38 -46.59 0.32
N LYS A 110 -12.95 -45.39 0.50
CA LYS A 110 -14.00 -45.15 1.50
C LYS A 110 -15.34 -45.76 1.06
N ASP A 111 -15.62 -45.71 -0.24
CA ASP A 111 -16.84 -46.24 -0.82
C ASP A 111 -16.76 -47.76 -1.08
N ASN A 112 -15.56 -48.35 -1.06
CA ASN A 112 -15.30 -49.78 -1.29
C ASN A 112 -14.27 -50.34 -0.29
N PRO A 113 -14.66 -50.60 0.97
CA PRO A 113 -13.73 -51.00 2.04
C PRO A 113 -13.11 -52.39 1.83
N ASP A 114 -13.70 -53.22 0.96
CA ASP A 114 -13.32 -54.62 0.75
C ASP A 114 -12.42 -54.83 -0.48
N VAL A 115 -12.04 -53.75 -1.18
CA VAL A 115 -11.17 -53.84 -2.36
C VAL A 115 -9.76 -54.30 -1.97
N PRO A 116 -9.23 -55.38 -2.57
CA PRO A 116 -7.86 -55.82 -2.34
C PRO A 116 -6.86 -54.75 -2.79
N TRP A 117 -5.81 -54.52 -1.98
CA TRP A 117 -4.76 -53.55 -2.27
C TRP A 117 -4.09 -53.75 -3.64
N SER A 118 -4.05 -55.00 -4.14
CA SER A 118 -3.55 -55.35 -5.47
C SER A 118 -4.36 -54.74 -6.62
N ASP A 119 -5.66 -54.52 -6.43
CA ASP A 119 -6.54 -53.92 -7.44
C ASP A 119 -6.57 -52.39 -7.35
N ALA A 120 -6.40 -51.82 -6.15
CA ALA A 120 -6.28 -50.38 -5.95
C ALA A 120 -5.02 -49.80 -6.64
N LEU A 121 -3.92 -50.57 -6.69
CA LEU A 121 -2.66 -50.18 -7.33
C LEU A 121 -2.72 -50.16 -8.87
N LYS A 122 -3.73 -50.79 -9.50
CA LYS A 122 -3.89 -50.79 -10.97
C LYS A 122 -4.32 -49.43 -11.54
N PHE A 123 -4.70 -48.49 -10.67
CA PHE A 123 -5.11 -47.14 -11.06
C PHE A 123 -3.98 -46.10 -10.90
N VAL A 124 -2.81 -46.45 -10.35
CA VAL A 124 -1.60 -45.60 -10.25
C VAL A 124 -0.81 -45.70 -11.55
#